data_AF-A0A936IG05-F1
#
_entry.id   AF-A0A936IG05-F1
#
_cell.length_a   1.000
_cell.length_b   1.000
_cell.length_c   1.000
_cell.angle_alpha   90.00
_cell.angle_beta   90.00
_cell.angle_gamma   90.00
#
_symmetry.space_group_name_H-M   'P 1'
#
loop_
_entity.id
_entity.type
_entity.pdbx_description
1 polymer ?
#
loop_
_entity_poly.entity_id
_entity_poly.type
_entity_poly.pdbx_seq_one_letter_code
_entity_poly.pdbx_strand_id
1 'polypeptide(L)' 'MEDLGFAELIRKITRYFDKEMDKNDESDFLQEIQNHPAGHSAFLKEKSIREKLRNNLYKPGHTQNLAEQIKQRIKRYPS' A
#
# COMPACT_ATOMS: atom_id res chain seq x y z
N MET A 1 -15.14 -7.57 -27.36
CA MET A 1 -13.70 -7.26 -27.32
C MET A 1 -13.46 -6.82 -25.89
N GLU A 2 -12.97 -7.74 -25.06
CA GLU A 2 -12.91 -7.55 -23.61
C GLU A 2 -11.99 -6.39 -23.24
N ASP A 3 -12.39 -5.67 -22.20
CA ASP A 3 -11.79 -4.47 -21.59
C ASP A 3 -10.44 -4.76 -20.91
N LEU A 4 -9.63 -5.61 -21.55
CA LEU A 4 -8.37 -6.14 -21.04
C LEU A 4 -7.37 -5.00 -20.73
N GLY A 5 -7.41 -3.92 -21.51
CA GLY A 5 -6.53 -2.76 -21.31
C GLY A 5 -6.78 -2.02 -20.00
N PHE A 6 -8.04 -1.80 -19.62
CA PHE A 6 -8.35 -1.10 -18.37
C PHE A 6 -8.13 -1.99 -17.14
N ALA A 7 -8.51 -3.26 -17.20
CA ALA A 7 -8.24 -4.21 -16.11
C ALA A 7 -6.74 -4.41 -15.88
N GLU A 8 -5.95 -4.48 -16.96
CA GLU A 8 -4.49 -4.57 -16.88
C GLU A 8 -3.87 -3.29 -16.31
N LEU A 9 -4.39 -2.12 -16.67
CA LEU A 9 -3.97 -0.83 -16.12
C LEU A 9 -4.19 -0.76 -14.61
N ILE A 10 -5.37 -1.18 -14.13
CA ILE A 10 -5.64 -1.29 -12.68
C ILE A 10 -4.64 -2.23 -12.01
N ARG A 11 -4.35 -3.38 -12.62
CA ARG A 11 -3.37 -4.33 -12.08
C ARG A 11 -1.97 -3.70 -11.95
N LYS A 12 -1.52 -2.95 -12.95
CA LYS A 12 -0.23 -2.24 -12.90
C LYS A 12 -0.23 -1.13 -11.84
N ILE A 13 -1.32 -0.36 -11.70
CA ILE A 13 -1.50 0.64 -10.64
C ILE A 13 -1.33 0.00 -9.25
N THR A 14 -1.97 -1.16 -9.02
CA THR A 14 -1.85 -1.89 -7.76
C THR A 14 -0.40 -2.30 -7.50
N ARG A 15 0.26 -2.93 -8.47
CA ARG A 15 1.67 -3.34 -8.35
C ARG A 15 2.62 -2.20 -8.04
N TYR A 16 2.41 -1.03 -8.66
CA TYR A 16 3.18 0.18 -8.39
C TYR A 16 3.05 0.60 -6.92
N PHE A 17 1.83 0.66 -6.37
CA PHE A 17 1.63 1.05 -4.98
C PHE A 17 2.08 -0.02 -3.98
N ASP A 18 2.05 -1.30 -4.36
CA ASP A 18 2.55 -2.41 -3.55
C ASP A 18 4.08 -2.58 -3.64
N LYS A 19 4.75 -1.74 -4.46
CA LYS A 19 6.20 -1.79 -4.74
C LYS A 19 6.67 -3.14 -5.29
N GLU A 20 5.83 -3.74 -6.13
CA GLU A 20 6.12 -4.99 -6.83
C GLU A 20 6.73 -4.77 -8.22
N MET A 21 7.11 -3.53 -8.54
CA MET A 21 7.71 -3.15 -9.82
C MET A 21 9.17 -2.74 -9.62
N ASP A 22 10.01 -3.09 -10.59
CA ASP A 22 11.39 -2.61 -10.63
C ASP A 22 11.43 -1.13 -11.05
N LYS A 23 12.49 -0.41 -10.68
CA LYS A 23 12.59 1.04 -10.93
C LYS A 23 12.45 1.45 -12.40
N ASN A 24 12.90 0.60 -13.31
CA ASN A 24 12.78 0.85 -14.75
C ASN A 24 11.31 0.73 -15.17
N ASP A 25 10.63 -0.34 -14.74
CA ASP A 25 9.23 -0.59 -15.01
C ASP A 25 8.32 0.48 -14.39
N GLU A 26 8.67 1.01 -13.22
CA GLU A 26 7.95 2.13 -12.60
C GLU A 26 7.96 3.38 -13.49
N SER A 27 9.10 3.72 -14.08
CA SER A 27 9.23 4.89 -14.96
C SER A 27 8.39 4.73 -16.22
N ASP A 28 8.49 3.58 -16.87
CA ASP A 28 7.74 3.27 -18.09
C ASP A 28 6.23 3.26 -17.82
N PHE A 29 5.82 2.68 -16.69
CA PHE A 29 4.43 2.67 -16.25
C PHE A 29 3.88 4.07 -15.97
N LEU A 30 4.65 4.95 -15.32
CA LEU A 30 4.21 6.33 -15.07
C LEU A 30 4.01 7.11 -16.38
N GLN A 31 4.82 6.85 -17.41
CA GLN A 31 4.61 7.41 -18.74
C GLN A 31 3.35 6.82 -19.41
N GLU A 32 3.12 5.51 -19.29
CA GLU A 32 1.94 4.83 -19.81
C GLU A 32 0.64 5.41 -19.21
N ILE A 33 0.61 5.67 -17.90
CA ILE A 33 -0.53 6.31 -17.21
C ILE A 33 -0.82 7.71 -17.75
N GLN A 34 0.22 8.51 -17.99
CA GLN A 34 0.05 9.88 -18.48
C GLN A 34 -0.58 9.92 -19.87
N ASN A 35 -0.25 8.94 -20.71
CA ASN A 35 -0.78 8.83 -22.07
C ASN A 35 -2.17 8.17 -22.13
N HIS A 36 -2.62 7.50 -21.06
CA HIS A 36 -3.91 6.83 -21.02
C HIS A 36 -5.02 7.76 -20.49
N PRO A 37 -6.10 8.02 -21.26
CA PRO A 37 -7.13 9.00 -20.91
C PRO A 37 -7.85 8.70 -19.58
N ALA A 38 -8.02 7.42 -19.23
CA ALA A 38 -8.61 7.00 -17.95
C ALA A 38 -7.57 6.65 -16.87
N GLY A 39 -6.27 6.57 -17.22
CA GLY A 39 -5.24 6.05 -16.32
C GLY A 39 -4.92 7.00 -15.18
N HIS A 40 -4.82 8.29 -15.49
CA HIS A 40 -4.53 9.30 -14.48
C HIS A 40 -5.62 9.36 -13.38
N SER A 41 -6.90 9.30 -13.78
CA SER A 41 -8.03 9.28 -12.85
C SER A 41 -8.02 8.04 -11.95
N ALA A 42 -7.78 6.86 -12.53
CA ALA A 42 -7.68 5.61 -11.78
C ALA A 42 -6.51 5.63 -10.78
N PHE A 43 -5.34 6.13 -11.20
CA PHE A 43 -4.16 6.27 -10.35
C PHE A 43 -4.42 7.20 -9.15
N LEU A 44 -5.02 8.38 -9.39
CA LEU A 44 -5.36 9.33 -8.33
C LEU A 44 -6.40 8.77 -7.36
N LYS A 45 -7.38 8.01 -7.86
CA LYS A 45 -8.39 7.34 -7.04
C LYS A 45 -7.73 6.33 -6.09
N GLU A 46 -6.87 5.47 -6.61
CA GLU A 46 -6.14 4.47 -5.80
C GLU A 46 -5.26 5.15 -4.75
N LYS A 47 -4.51 6.19 -5.15
CA LYS A 47 -3.72 7.02 -4.23
C LYS A 47 -4.56 7.55 -3.08
N SER A 48 -5.71 8.15 -3.38
CA SER A 48 -6.60 8.73 -2.35
C SER A 48 -7.14 7.67 -1.40
N ILE A 49 -7.51 6.49 -1.92
CA ILE A 49 -7.99 5.38 -1.10
C ILE A 49 -6.88 4.93 -0.12
N ARG A 50 -5.67 4.71 -0.62
CA ARG A 50 -4.53 4.28 0.20
C ARG A 50 -4.12 5.33 1.24
N GLU A 51 -4.17 6.62 0.90
CA GLU A 51 -3.95 7.71 1.85
C GLU A 51 -5.02 7.73 2.95
N LYS A 52 -6.30 7.57 2.59
CA LYS A 52 -7.39 7.47 3.57
C LYS A 52 -7.21 6.26 4.47
N LEU A 53 -6.86 5.10 3.93
CA LEU A 53 -6.57 3.91 4.73
C LEU A 53 -5.39 4.16 5.66
N ARG A 54 -4.29 4.73 5.16
CA ARG A 54 -3.11 5.06 5.97
C ARG A 54 -3.40 6.04 7.10
N ASN A 55 -4.26 7.04 6.86
CA ASN A 55 -4.62 8.05 7.85
C ASN A 55 -5.62 7.52 8.90
N ASN A 56 -6.50 6.60 8.50
CA ASN A 56 -7.47 5.97 9.40
C ASN A 56 -6.94 4.70 10.06
N LEU A 57 -5.78 4.19 9.62
CA LEU A 57 -5.10 3.11 10.31
C LEU A 57 -4.63 3.67 11.65
N TYR A 58 -5.41 3.41 12.71
CA TYR A 58 -4.96 3.63 14.06
C TYR A 58 -3.66 2.84 14.22
N LYS A 59 -2.54 3.56 14.30
CA LYS A 59 -1.27 3.00 14.72
C LYS A 59 -1.30 3.14 16.23
N PRO A 60 -1.55 2.07 17.01
CA PRO A 60 -1.32 2.16 18.43
C PRO A 60 0.14 2.57 18.56
N GLY A 61 0.39 3.79 19.05
CA GLY A 61 1.74 4.21 19.41
C GLY A 61 2.29 3.10 20.27
N HIS A 62 3.47 2.56 19.91
CA HIS A 62 4.08 1.40 20.56
C HIS A 62 3.77 1.47 22.03
N THR A 63 2.87 0.62 22.50
CA THR A 63 2.47 0.64 23.89
C THR A 63 3.71 0.21 24.63
N GLN A 64 4.50 1.16 25.12
CA GLN A 64 5.67 0.92 25.97
C GLN A 64 5.27 0.01 27.16
N ASN A 65 3.98 0.02 27.48
CA ASN A 65 3.32 -0.81 28.45
C ASN A 65 3.25 -2.31 28.06
N LEU A 66 3.09 -2.70 26.79
CA LEU A 66 2.95 -4.11 26.42
C LEU A 66 4.27 -4.87 26.58
N ALA A 67 5.39 -4.26 26.18
CA ALA A 67 6.72 -4.85 26.36
C ALA A 67 7.06 -5.04 27.85
N GLU A 68 6.74 -4.03 28.67
CA GLU A 68 6.94 -4.12 30.12
C GLU A 68 5.99 -5.13 30.78
N GLN A 69 4.73 -5.22 30.34
CA GLN A 69 3.80 -6.25 30.82
C GLN A 69 4.27 -7.67 30.48
N ILE A 70 4.83 -7.89 29.28
CA ILE A 70 5.41 -9.18 28.90
C ILE A 70 6.61 -9.51 29.80
N LYS A 71 7.54 -8.57 30.01
CA LYS A 71 8.69 -8.78 30.92
C LYS A 71 8.26 -9.10 32.34
N GLN A 72 7.26 -8.39 32.87
CA GLN A 72 6.74 -8.63 34.22
C GLN A 72 6.06 -10.00 34.34
N ARG A 73 5.36 -10.45 33.29
CA ARG A 73 4.73 -11.77 33.27
C ARG A 73 5.76 -12.90 33.25
N ILE A 74 6.83 -12.75 32.48
CA ILE A 74 7.96 -13.71 32.48
C ILE A 74 8.64 -13.74 33.85
N LYS A 75 8.88 -12.58 34.48
CA LYS A 75 9.45 -12.51 35.84
C LYS A 75 8.58 -13.19 36.92
N ARG A 76 7.25 -13.15 36.79
CA ARG A 76 6.33 -13.76 37.75
C ARG A 76 6.23 -15.29 37.65
N TYR A 77 6.64 -15.87 36.53
CA TYR A 77 6.68 -17.31 36.32
C TYR A 77 8.09 -17.73 35.87
N PRO A 78 9.09 -17.72 36.78
CA PRO A 78 10.37 -18.32 36.48
C PRO A 78 10.17 -19.84 36.31
N SER A 79 10.70 -20.36 35.20
CA SER A 79 10.78 -21.80 34.93
C SER A 79 11.86 -22.45 35.79
#